data_AF-A0ABD5T566-F1
#
_entry.id   AF-A0ABD5T566-F1
#
_cell.length_a   1.000
_cell.length_b   1.000
_cell.length_c   1.000
_cell.angle_alpha   90.00
_cell.angle_beta   90.00
_cell.angle_gamma   90.00
#
_symmetry.space_group_name_H-M   'P 1'
#
loop_
_entity.id
_entity.type
_entity.pdbx_description
1 polymer ?
#
loop_
_entity_poly.entity_id
_entity_poly.type
_entity_poly.pdbx_seq_one_letter_code
_entity_poly.pdbx_strand_id
1 'polypeptide(L)' 'MSIETVVLAVGTEDEERTERLAEEAVAVAEPADAEVVLTHVFGDAEFESVRAKLGVDEDDEGSTPDAVAERHTTTRAV' A
#
# COMPACT_ATOMS: atom_id res chain seq x y z
N MET A 1 -6.67 27.12 -1.73
CA MET A 1 -6.80 25.78 -2.33
C MET A 1 -6.80 24.80 -1.18
N SER A 2 -7.85 24.01 -1.04
CA SER A 2 -7.89 22.88 -0.10
C SER A 2 -7.23 21.68 -0.76
N ILE A 3 -6.62 20.82 0.05
CA ILE A 3 -6.19 19.49 -0.36
C ILE A 3 -7.45 18.62 -0.30
N GLU A 4 -7.76 17.88 -1.37
CA GLU A 4 -8.91 16.96 -1.40
C GLU A 4 -8.50 15.52 -1.06
N THR A 5 -7.30 15.10 -1.47
CA THR A 5 -6.80 13.74 -1.25
C THR A 5 -5.31 13.76 -0.96
N VAL A 6 -4.90 12.96 0.02
CA VAL A 6 -3.51 12.64 0.35
C VAL A 6 -3.28 11.17 0.03
N VAL A 7 -2.38 10.88 -0.90
CA VAL A 7 -1.98 9.52 -1.24
C VAL A 7 -0.69 9.18 -0.49
N LEU A 8 -0.73 8.16 0.35
CA LEU A 8 0.42 7.63 1.06
C LEU A 8 0.87 6.31 0.42
N ALA A 9 2.01 6.36 -0.26
CA ALA A 9 2.67 5.21 -0.85
C ALA A 9 3.59 4.56 0.18
N VAL A 10 3.40 3.26 0.46
CA VAL A 10 4.24 2.47 1.37
C VAL A 10 4.83 1.28 0.62
N GLY A 11 6.12 1.01 0.81
CA GLY A 11 6.76 -0.20 0.32
C GLY A 11 6.89 -1.25 1.42
N THR A 12 7.46 -2.41 1.08
CA THR A 12 7.74 -3.47 2.07
C THR A 12 8.71 -3.00 3.17
N GLU A 13 9.62 -2.07 2.85
CA GLU A 13 10.53 -1.45 3.84
C GLU A 13 9.81 -0.61 4.92
N ASP A 14 8.58 -0.18 4.65
CA ASP A 14 7.80 0.65 5.57
C ASP A 14 6.81 -0.17 6.41
N GLU A 15 6.72 -1.50 6.26
CA GLU A 15 5.72 -2.34 6.96
C GLU A 15 5.64 -2.11 8.47
N GLU A 16 6.78 -2.01 9.16
CA GLU A 16 6.84 -1.76 10.61
C GLU A 16 6.42 -0.34 11.00
N ARG A 17 6.38 0.59 10.03
CA ARG A 17 6.09 2.02 10.23
C ARG A 17 4.81 2.48 9.54
N THR A 18 4.16 1.63 8.74
CA THR A 18 2.97 1.96 7.94
C THR A 18 1.87 2.57 8.78
N GLU A 19 1.60 2.01 9.97
CA GLU A 19 0.58 2.52 10.90
C GLU A 19 0.88 3.98 11.31
N ARG A 20 2.12 4.24 11.75
CA ARG A 20 2.54 5.59 12.13
C ARG A 20 2.50 6.56 10.96
N LEU A 21 2.93 6.13 9.77
CA LEU A 21 2.88 6.99 8.58
C LEU A 21 1.42 7.35 8.21
N ALA A 22 0.50 6.39 8.35
CA ALA A 22 -0.93 6.64 8.14
C ALA A 22 -1.49 7.62 9.17
N GLU A 23 -1.16 7.49 10.46
CA GLU A 23 -1.58 8.44 11.50
C GLU A 23 -1.10 9.86 11.21
N GLU A 24 0.15 10.02 10.81
CA GLU A 24 0.72 11.34 10.47
C GLU A 24 0.07 11.92 9.20
N ALA A 25 -0.23 11.08 8.21
CA ALA A 25 -0.95 11.50 7.01
C ALA A 25 -2.38 11.97 7.33
N VAL A 26 -3.07 11.28 8.24
CA VAL A 26 -4.40 11.69 8.74
C VAL A 26 -4.32 13.03 9.47
N ALA A 27 -3.32 13.22 10.34
CA ALA A 27 -3.14 14.49 11.06
C ALA A 27 -2.92 15.69 10.12
N VAL A 28 -2.28 15.47 8.97
CA VAL A 28 -2.09 16.49 7.93
C VAL A 28 -3.37 16.72 7.11
N ALA A 29 -4.15 15.67 6.87
CA ALA A 29 -5.37 15.70 6.06
C ALA A 29 -6.59 16.26 6.81
N GLU A 30 -6.68 16.03 8.13
CA GLU A 30 -7.83 16.39 8.97
C GLU A 30 -8.23 17.88 8.87
N PRO A 31 -7.30 18.86 8.92
CA PRO A 31 -7.66 20.28 8.84
C PRO A 31 -8.24 20.71 7.48
N ALA A 32 -8.09 19.86 6.45
CA ALA A 32 -8.58 20.10 5.11
C ALA A 32 -9.82 19.26 4.76
N ASP A 33 -10.33 18.43 5.68
CA ASP A 33 -11.35 17.42 5.40
C ASP A 33 -10.96 16.55 4.17
N ALA A 34 -9.67 16.23 4.06
CA ALA A 34 -9.12 15.50 2.91
C ALA A 34 -9.18 13.97 3.11
N GLU A 35 -9.42 13.23 2.03
CA GLU A 35 -9.36 11.77 2.01
C GLU A 35 -7.91 11.29 2.08
N VAL A 36 -7.63 10.24 2.85
CA VAL A 36 -6.31 9.59 2.88
C VAL A 36 -6.42 8.22 2.21
N VAL A 37 -5.63 8.01 1.15
CA VAL A 37 -5.57 6.74 0.41
C VAL A 37 -4.19 6.12 0.61
N LEU A 38 -4.15 4.90 1.15
CA LEU A 38 -2.92 4.13 1.32
C LEU A 38 -2.72 3.19 0.13
N THR A 39 -1.56 3.25 -0.51
CA THR A 39 -1.20 2.38 -1.63
C THR A 39 0.11 1.66 -1.34
N HIS A 40 0.15 0.36 -1.61
CA HIS A 40 1.38 -0.42 -1.48
C HIS A 40 2.12 -0.43 -2.82
N VAL A 41 3.41 -0.08 -2.81
CA VAL A 41 4.23 -0.02 -4.02
C VAL A 41 5.31 -1.08 -3.94
N PHE A 42 5.33 -1.97 -4.93
CA PHE A 42 6.40 -2.94 -5.09
C PHE A 42 7.44 -2.42 -6.07
N GLY A 43 8.72 -2.52 -5.72
CA GLY A 43 9.79 -2.49 -6.72
C GLY A 43 9.79 -3.79 -7.54
N ASP A 44 10.34 -3.80 -8.75
CA ASP A 44 10.29 -4.96 -9.66
C ASP A 44 10.82 -6.26 -9.00
N ALA A 45 11.99 -6.20 -8.34
CA ALA A 45 12.59 -7.36 -7.68
C ALA A 45 11.82 -7.82 -6.43
N GLU A 46 11.15 -6.87 -5.76
CA GLU A 46 10.34 -7.13 -4.58
C GLU A 46 9.03 -7.81 -4.97
N PHE A 47 8.40 -7.30 -6.03
CA PHE A 47 7.20 -7.88 -6.62
C PHE A 47 7.41 -9.35 -7.00
N GLU A 48 8.49 -9.66 -7.72
CA GLU A 48 8.85 -11.04 -8.07
C GLU A 48 9.08 -11.91 -6.83
N SER A 49 9.75 -11.36 -5.81
CA SER A 49 10.03 -12.08 -4.56
C SER A 49 8.75 -12.41 -3.76
N VAL A 50 7.84 -11.44 -3.64
CA VAL A 50 6.56 -11.61 -2.94
C VAL A 50 5.64 -12.56 -3.71
N ARG A 51 5.57 -12.41 -5.03
CA ARG A 51 4.82 -13.30 -5.92
C ARG A 51 5.29 -14.75 -5.84
N ALA A 52 6.61 -14.97 -5.86
CA ALA A 52 7.20 -16.30 -5.69
C ALA A 52 6.90 -16.89 -4.31
N LYS A 53 6.96 -16.09 -3.24
CA LYS A 53 6.59 -16.53 -1.87
C LYS A 53 5.11 -16.91 -1.76
N LEU A 54 4.24 -16.20 -2.47
CA LEU A 54 2.80 -16.47 -2.52
C LEU A 54 2.46 -17.65 -3.45
N GLY A 55 3.44 -18.21 -4.16
CA GLY A 55 3.24 -19.32 -5.09
C GLY A 55 2.37 -18.95 -6.29
N VAL A 56 2.40 -17.68 -6.71
CA VAL A 56 1.63 -17.17 -7.84
C VAL A 56 2.48 -17.22 -9.10
N ASP A 57 1.99 -17.92 -10.11
CA ASP A 57 2.70 -18.13 -11.37
C ASP A 57 2.64 -16.91 -12.31
N GLU A 58 3.61 -16.91 -13.22
CA GLU A 58 3.73 -16.12 -14.45
C GLU A 58 2.51 -15.36 -14.96
N ASP A 59 1.63 -16.25 -15.38
CA ASP A 59 0.58 -16.09 -16.34
C ASP A 59 -0.79 -16.21 -15.64
N ASP A 60 -0.77 -16.28 -14.31
CA ASP A 60 -1.95 -16.44 -13.47
C ASP A 60 -2.63 -15.08 -13.26
N GLU A 61 -3.96 -15.05 -13.23
CA GLU A 61 -4.73 -13.81 -13.01
C GLU A 61 -4.41 -13.15 -11.66
N GLY A 62 -3.85 -13.92 -10.71
CA GLY A 62 -3.35 -13.43 -9.43
C GLY A 62 -1.97 -12.75 -9.48
N SER A 63 -1.30 -12.71 -10.63
CA SER A 63 0.03 -12.11 -10.82
C SER A 63 0.01 -10.58 -11.00
N THR A 64 -1.08 -9.91 -10.63
CA THR A 64 -1.14 -8.45 -10.66
C THR A 64 -0.64 -7.85 -9.34
N PRO A 65 -0.02 -6.65 -9.37
CA PRO A 65 0.35 -5.92 -8.15
C PRO A 65 -0.79 -5.80 -7.14
N ASP A 66 -2.01 -5.53 -7.60
CA ASP A 66 -3.19 -5.42 -6.76
C ASP A 66 -3.54 -6.76 -6.05
N ALA A 67 -3.55 -7.87 -6.79
CA ALA A 67 -3.87 -9.19 -6.24
C ALA A 67 -2.81 -9.70 -5.24
N VAL A 68 -1.54 -9.33 -5.49
CA VAL A 68 -0.44 -9.61 -4.57
C VAL A 68 -0.57 -8.75 -3.31
N ALA A 69 -0.89 -7.46 -3.44
CA ALA A 69 -1.08 -6.55 -2.31
C ALA A 69 -2.24 -7.00 -1.39
N GLU A 70 -3.36 -7.47 -1.96
CA GLU A 70 -4.49 -8.00 -1.18
C GLU A 70 -4.10 -9.23 -0.35
N ARG A 71 -3.21 -10.09 -0.89
CA ARG A 71 -2.75 -11.31 -0.21
C ARG A 71 -1.61 -11.08 0.77
N HIS A 72 -0.84 -9.99 0.60
CA HIS A 72 0.31 -9.68 1.45
C HIS A 72 -0.07 -9.20 2.86
N THR A 73 -1.35 -8.89 3.13
CA THR A 73 -1.84 -8.58 4.50
C THR A 73 -1.02 -7.48 5.20
N THR A 74 -1.11 -6.26 4.68
CA THR A 74 -0.83 -5.05 5.48
C THR A 74 -1.95 -4.00 5.38
N THR A 75 -2.84 -4.12 4.39
CA THR A 75 -3.96 -3.20 4.18
C THR A 75 -5.21 -3.70 4.91
N ARG A 76 -5.36 -3.34 6.19
CA ARG A 76 -6.64 -3.46 6.87
C ARG A 76 -7.40 -2.15 6.69
N ALA A 77 -8.59 -2.20 6.11
CA ALA A 77 -9.49 -1.05 6.13
C ALA A 77 -9.79 -0.69 7.60
N VAL A 78 -9.47 0.55 7.96
CA VAL A 78 -9.91 1.21 9.21
C VAL A 78 -11.14 2.05 8.93
#